data_AF-A0AAA9TX67-F1
#
_entry.id   AF-A0AAA9TX67-F1
#
_cell.length_a   1.000
_cell.length_b   1.000
_cell.length_c   1.000
_cell.angle_alpha   90.00
_cell.angle_beta   90.00
_cell.angle_gamma   90.00
#
_symmetry.space_group_name_H-M   'P 1'
#
loop_
_entity.id
_entity.type
_entity.pdbx_description
1 polymer ?
#
loop_
_entity_poly.entity_id
_entity_poly.type
_entity_poly.pdbx_seq_one_letter_code
_entity_poly.pdbx_strand_id
1 'polypeptide(L)'
;MAEEEESAAPAEKAIRIQRVFINLVDSYSSRNIGKFLSNCVVGASLEEITEEEEEDDENKSAMPEASMAKLKEGTFQIVGTVSKLDIPRPEFAVETYCGISQEDLLLRLLECDVIIYNITENPQQAEEAIWAVSALNEETSHFEKRKVFILVSTVMTWARSKPLDPHSAAFMDREAWCAAC
;
A
#
# COMPACT_ATOMS: atom_id res chain seq x y z
N MET A 1 -30.57 16.37 -39.91
CA MET A 1 -29.72 15.18 -39.68
C MET A 1 -28.33 15.50 -40.16
N ALA A 2 -27.41 15.65 -39.22
CA ALA A 2 -25.97 15.36 -39.32
C ALA A 2 -25.39 15.93 -38.03
N GLU A 3 -25.19 15.03 -37.08
CA GLU A 3 -24.57 15.26 -35.78
C GLU A 3 -23.08 15.55 -36.01
N GLU A 4 -22.56 16.65 -35.47
CA GLU A 4 -21.12 16.81 -35.29
C GLU A 4 -20.78 16.31 -33.88
N GLU A 5 -20.23 15.10 -33.85
CA GLU A 5 -19.63 14.46 -32.70
C GLU A 5 -18.27 15.12 -32.46
N GLU A 6 -18.19 16.04 -31.50
CA GLU A 6 -16.94 16.68 -31.08
C GLU A 6 -16.11 15.66 -30.30
N SER A 7 -15.05 15.18 -30.93
CA SER A 7 -14.17 14.12 -30.40
C SER A 7 -13.54 14.53 -29.08
N ALA A 8 -13.82 13.78 -28.02
CA ALA A 8 -13.08 13.86 -26.77
C ALA A 8 -11.60 13.51 -27.03
N ALA A 9 -10.71 14.47 -26.77
CA ALA A 9 -9.28 14.28 -26.84
C ALA A 9 -8.83 13.16 -25.88
N PRO A 10 -7.89 12.28 -26.27
CA PRO A 10 -7.36 11.26 -25.38
C PRO A 10 -6.53 11.96 -24.30
N ALA A 11 -6.95 11.82 -23.04
CA ALA A 11 -6.19 12.30 -21.90
C ALA A 11 -4.80 11.65 -21.92
N GLU A 12 -3.77 12.46 -22.17
CA GLU A 12 -2.37 12.07 -21.97
C GLU A 12 -2.24 11.56 -20.53
N LYS A 13 -2.13 10.25 -20.36
CA LYS A 13 -1.83 9.63 -19.08
C LYS A 13 -0.39 9.99 -18.73
N ALA A 14 -0.20 11.18 -18.17
CA ALA A 14 1.06 11.57 -17.58
C ALA A 14 1.45 10.46 -16.60
N ILE A 15 2.53 9.76 -16.90
CA ILE A 15 3.09 8.72 -16.06
C ILE A 15 3.58 9.41 -14.79
N ARG A 16 2.69 9.54 -13.79
CA ARG A 16 3.03 10.15 -12.51
C ARG A 16 3.75 9.10 -11.69
N ILE A 17 5.01 9.33 -11.41
CA ILE A 17 5.71 8.57 -10.38
C ILE A 17 5.08 8.96 -9.04
N GLN A 18 4.53 7.99 -8.31
CA GLN A 18 4.05 8.18 -6.94
C GLN A 18 5.02 7.53 -5.98
N ARG A 19 5.51 8.32 -5.02
CA ARG A 19 6.43 7.84 -3.98
C ARG A 19 5.62 7.44 -2.76
N VAL A 20 5.76 6.20 -2.31
CA VAL A 20 4.96 5.58 -1.26
C VAL A 20 5.86 5.28 -0.07
N PHE A 21 5.55 5.88 1.07
CA PHE A 21 6.16 5.54 2.34
C PHE A 21 5.40 4.41 3.03
N ILE A 22 6.11 3.41 3.57
CA ILE A 22 5.53 2.34 4.39
C ILE A 22 6.34 2.21 5.67
N ASN A 23 5.69 2.31 6.84
CA ASN A 23 6.37 2.06 8.11
C ASN A 23 6.69 0.56 8.26
N LEU A 24 7.85 0.27 8.87
CA LEU A 24 8.30 -1.09 9.17
C LEU A 24 8.11 -2.04 7.97
N VAL A 25 8.71 -1.69 6.82
CA VAL A 25 8.60 -2.42 5.55
C VAL A 25 9.18 -3.84 5.61
N ASP A 26 9.87 -4.17 6.70
CA ASP A 26 10.35 -5.50 7.04
C ASP A 26 9.31 -6.37 7.79
N SER A 27 8.23 -5.78 8.30
CA SER A 27 7.09 -6.51 8.87
C SER A 27 6.33 -7.31 7.80
N TYR A 28 5.64 -8.38 8.21
CA TYR A 28 5.01 -9.30 7.25
C TYR A 28 4.00 -8.57 6.36
N SER A 29 3.09 -7.81 6.96
CA SER A 29 2.01 -7.16 6.23
C SER A 29 2.55 -6.02 5.34
N SER A 30 3.40 -5.16 5.90
CA SER A 30 4.00 -4.03 5.17
C SER A 30 4.89 -4.51 4.02
N ARG A 31 5.63 -5.62 4.19
CA ARG A 31 6.45 -6.22 3.13
C ARG A 31 5.61 -6.65 1.94
N ASN A 32 4.49 -7.33 2.19
CA ASN A 32 3.60 -7.80 1.13
C ASN A 32 2.94 -6.64 0.39
N ILE A 33 2.48 -5.61 1.13
CA ILE A 33 1.94 -4.38 0.54
C ILE A 33 3.00 -3.71 -0.34
N GLY A 34 4.22 -3.55 0.15
CA GLY A 34 5.32 -2.94 -0.60
C GLY A 34 5.65 -3.71 -1.88
N LYS A 35 5.76 -5.04 -1.80
CA LYS A 35 6.03 -5.91 -2.96
C LYS A 35 4.91 -5.87 -4.00
N PHE A 36 3.65 -5.79 -3.56
CA PHE A 36 2.51 -5.65 -4.47
C PHE A 36 2.55 -4.30 -5.18
N LEU A 37 2.67 -3.21 -4.42
CA LEU A 37 2.69 -1.85 -4.97
C LEU A 37 3.88 -1.62 -5.91
N SER A 38 5.04 -2.22 -5.64
CA SER A 38 6.21 -2.15 -6.54
C SER A 38 6.02 -2.85 -7.88
N ASN A 39 4.93 -3.59 -8.07
CA ASN A 39 4.56 -4.19 -9.35
C ASN A 39 3.37 -3.48 -10.02
N CYS A 40 2.67 -2.60 -9.32
CA CYS A 40 1.50 -1.88 -9.82
C CYS A 40 1.87 -0.68 -10.69
N VAL A 41 1.13 -0.46 -11.78
CA VAL A 41 1.28 0.74 -12.62
C VAL A 41 0.40 1.86 -12.09
N VAL A 42 0.98 3.04 -11.88
CA VAL A 42 0.30 4.25 -11.39
C VAL A 42 -0.75 4.69 -12.41
N GLY A 43 -2.00 4.80 -11.95
CA GLY A 43 -3.12 5.23 -12.81
C GLY A 43 -3.74 4.11 -13.65
N ALA A 44 -3.33 2.85 -13.46
CA ALA A 44 -4.18 1.72 -13.84
C ALA A 44 -5.40 1.76 -12.91
N SER A 45 -6.57 2.13 -13.44
CA SER A 45 -7.83 1.82 -12.77
C SER A 45 -7.88 0.30 -12.60
N LEU A 46 -8.41 -0.15 -11.46
CA LEU A 46 -8.62 -1.56 -11.18
C LEU A 46 -9.69 -2.11 -12.15
N GLU A 47 -9.30 -2.44 -13.39
CA GLU A 47 -10.09 -3.34 -14.22
C GLU A 47 -9.93 -4.73 -13.60
N GLU A 48 -11.07 -5.32 -13.23
CA GLU A 48 -11.28 -6.61 -12.55
C GLU A 48 -10.00 -7.44 -12.31
N ILE A 49 -9.61 -7.51 -11.04
CA ILE A 49 -8.77 -8.58 -10.53
C ILE A 49 -9.54 -9.87 -10.84
N THR A 50 -9.24 -10.52 -11.96
CA THR A 50 -9.58 -11.93 -12.14
C THR A 50 -8.76 -12.65 -11.07
N GLU A 51 -9.47 -13.16 -10.07
CA GLU A 51 -8.94 -14.03 -9.03
C GLU A 51 -8.40 -15.29 -9.71
N GLU A 52 -7.19 -15.23 -10.25
CA GLU A 52 -6.43 -16.43 -10.60
C GLU A 52 -5.81 -16.94 -9.30
N GLU A 53 -6.51 -17.90 -8.71
CA GLU A 53 -6.02 -18.73 -7.61
C GLU A 53 -4.66 -19.34 -8.01
N GLU A 54 -3.62 -19.13 -7.20
CA GLU A 54 -2.35 -19.83 -7.34
C GLU A 54 -2.58 -21.32 -7.01
N GLU A 55 -2.73 -22.16 -8.04
CA GLU A 55 -2.48 -23.59 -7.92
C GLU A 55 -0.98 -23.84 -7.99
N ASP A 56 -0.47 -24.41 -6.90
CA ASP A 56 0.89 -24.90 -6.68
C ASP A 56 1.21 -26.01 -7.71
N ASP A 57 2.17 -25.79 -8.62
CA ASP A 57 2.79 -26.87 -9.40
C ASP A 57 4.32 -26.76 -9.33
N GLU A 58 4.88 -27.44 -8.32
CA GLU A 58 6.29 -27.78 -8.27
C GLU A 58 6.64 -28.65 -9.49
N ASN A 59 7.37 -28.07 -10.46
CA ASN A 59 8.61 -28.61 -11.05
C ASN A 59 8.85 -28.13 -12.49
N LYS A 60 9.64 -27.06 -12.67
CA LYS A 60 10.72 -27.09 -13.68
C LYS A 60 11.79 -26.03 -13.45
N SER A 61 12.99 -26.52 -13.17
CA SER A 61 14.28 -25.83 -13.14
C SER A 61 14.66 -25.17 -14.47
N ALA A 62 15.18 -23.93 -14.43
CA ALA A 62 16.50 -23.52 -14.95
C ALA A 62 16.64 -21.98 -14.97
N MET A 63 17.57 -21.45 -14.16
CA MET A 63 18.15 -20.10 -14.26
C MET A 63 19.08 -19.98 -15.49
N PRO A 64 19.72 -18.83 -15.81
CA PRO A 64 19.52 -17.44 -15.35
C PRO A 64 19.37 -16.47 -16.54
N GLU A 65 19.03 -15.20 -16.29
CA GLU A 65 19.78 -14.01 -16.76
C GLU A 65 18.92 -12.73 -16.82
N ALA A 66 19.38 -11.75 -16.04
CA ALA A 66 19.59 -10.37 -16.45
C ALA A 66 18.43 -9.62 -17.14
N SER A 67 17.47 -9.13 -16.36
CA SER A 67 16.87 -7.80 -16.61
C SER A 67 16.01 -7.30 -15.44
N MET A 68 16.59 -7.04 -14.26
CA MET A 68 15.91 -6.30 -13.17
C MET A 68 16.54 -4.92 -12.93
N ALA A 69 17.01 -4.27 -13.99
CA ALA A 69 17.54 -2.90 -13.97
C ALA A 69 16.78 -1.96 -14.91
N LYS A 70 15.49 -2.22 -15.16
CA LYS A 70 14.56 -1.20 -15.65
C LYS A 70 13.51 -1.02 -14.57
N LEU A 71 13.67 0.03 -13.77
CA LEU A 71 12.55 0.68 -13.09
C LEU A 71 11.45 0.79 -14.16
N LYS A 72 10.40 -0.03 -14.05
CA LYS A 72 9.28 0.00 -14.98
C LYS A 72 8.70 1.41 -14.87
N GLU A 73 8.87 2.17 -15.92
CA GLU A 73 8.45 3.57 -15.97
C GLU A 73 6.94 3.60 -15.70
N GLY A 74 6.56 4.23 -14.59
CA GLY A 74 5.16 4.28 -14.14
C GLY A 74 4.77 3.36 -12.99
N THR A 75 5.70 2.75 -12.26
CA THR A 75 5.40 2.00 -11.02
C THR A 75 5.61 2.84 -9.75
N PHE A 76 4.96 2.46 -8.65
CA PHE A 76 5.16 3.10 -7.34
C PHE A 76 6.59 2.94 -6.83
N GLN A 77 7.18 4.03 -6.33
CA GLN A 77 8.48 4.01 -5.66
C GLN A 77 8.29 3.78 -4.17
N ILE A 78 8.69 2.60 -3.69
CA ILE A 78 8.49 2.21 -2.29
C ILE A 78 9.68 2.67 -1.47
N VAL A 79 9.42 3.42 -0.41
CA VAL A 79 10.38 3.80 0.63
C VAL A 79 9.80 3.49 2.00
N GLY A 80 10.62 3.35 3.03
CA GLY A 80 10.08 3.02 4.35
C GLY A 80 11.10 2.90 5.46
N THR A 81 10.59 2.68 6.67
CA THR A 81 11.44 2.36 7.83
C THR A 81 11.59 0.86 7.99
N VAL A 82 12.67 0.41 8.62
CA VAL A 82 12.90 -0.99 9.01
C VAL A 82 13.14 -1.10 10.50
N SER A 83 12.69 -2.19 11.12
CA SER A 83 12.86 -2.42 12.56
C SER A 83 14.26 -2.87 12.95
N LYS A 84 14.95 -3.61 12.06
CA LYS A 84 16.26 -4.22 12.31
C LYS A 84 17.22 -3.96 11.15
N LEU A 85 18.45 -3.54 11.47
CA LEU A 85 19.55 -3.39 10.51
C LEU A 85 20.07 -4.72 9.95
N ASP A 86 19.77 -5.83 10.62
CA ASP A 86 20.28 -7.17 10.27
C ASP A 86 19.49 -7.83 9.14
N ILE A 87 18.33 -7.28 8.78
CA ILE A 87 17.50 -7.77 7.69
C ILE A 87 17.98 -7.09 6.40
N PRO A 88 18.39 -7.86 5.37
CA PRO A 88 18.77 -7.28 4.09
C PRO A 88 17.62 -6.44 3.54
N ARG A 89 17.95 -5.24 3.08
CA ARG A 89 17.00 -4.32 2.47
C ARG A 89 16.17 -5.06 1.41
N PRO A 90 14.83 -4.91 1.41
CA PRO A 90 14.01 -5.54 0.39
C PRO A 90 14.37 -5.02 -0.99
N GLU A 91 14.51 -5.92 -1.97
CA GLU A 91 14.89 -5.56 -3.35
C GLU A 91 13.88 -4.61 -4.02
N PHE A 92 12.60 -4.68 -3.61
CA PHE A 92 11.54 -3.82 -4.10
C PHE A 92 11.57 -2.38 -3.54
N ALA A 93 12.28 -2.15 -2.43
CA ALA A 93 12.33 -0.85 -1.77
C ALA A 93 13.45 0.01 -2.37
N VAL A 94 13.13 1.24 -2.77
CA VAL A 94 14.05 2.24 -3.33
C VAL A 94 14.93 2.86 -2.23
N GLU A 95 14.41 3.00 -1.02
CA GLU A 95 15.14 3.49 0.16
C GLU A 95 14.57 2.87 1.44
N THR A 96 15.43 2.54 2.39
CA THR A 96 15.02 2.06 3.72
C THR A 96 15.80 2.76 4.81
N TYR A 97 15.11 3.16 5.86
CA TYR A 97 15.68 3.93 6.96
C TYR A 97 15.56 3.16 8.29
N CYS A 98 16.61 3.18 9.11
CA CYS A 98 16.62 2.52 10.42
C CYS A 98 17.01 3.53 11.50
N GLY A 99 16.23 3.62 12.57
CA GLY A 99 16.55 4.47 13.72
C GLY A 99 16.68 5.96 13.39
N ILE A 100 15.89 6.47 12.43
CA ILE A 100 15.90 7.89 12.06
C ILE A 100 15.17 8.75 13.10
N SER A 101 15.58 10.02 13.19
CA SER A 101 14.91 11.00 14.05
C SER A 101 13.52 11.35 13.50
N GLN A 102 12.65 11.90 14.35
CA GLN A 102 11.34 12.42 13.94
C GLN A 102 11.46 13.54 12.90
N GLU A 103 12.44 14.41 13.03
CA GLU A 103 12.69 15.51 12.09
C GLU A 103 13.07 14.99 10.70
N ASP A 104 13.98 14.01 10.64
CA ASP A 104 14.36 13.36 9.38
C ASP A 104 13.21 12.57 8.78
N LEU A 105 12.42 11.88 9.62
CA LEU A 105 11.24 11.15 9.19
C LEU A 105 10.23 12.08 8.53
N LEU A 106 9.95 13.24 9.13
CA LEU A 106 9.05 14.24 8.57
C LEU A 106 9.50 14.67 7.17
N LEU A 107 10.79 14.97 6.98
CA LEU A 107 11.33 15.33 5.67
C LEU A 107 11.07 14.23 4.62
N ARG A 108 11.20 12.96 5.00
CA ARG A 108 10.89 11.83 4.11
C ARG A 108 9.41 11.66 3.84
N LEU A 109 8.55 11.91 4.82
CA LEU A 109 7.09 11.91 4.63
C LEU A 109 6.64 13.06 3.71
N LEU A 110 7.29 14.22 3.79
CA LEU A 110 7.03 15.36 2.90
C LEU A 110 7.41 15.08 1.43
N GLU A 111 8.38 14.22 1.17
CA GLU A 111 8.73 13.79 -0.19
C GLU A 111 7.74 12.77 -0.80
N CYS A 112 6.88 12.13 0.01
CA CYS A 112 6.02 11.03 -0.42
C CYS A 112 4.58 11.47 -0.74
N ASP A 113 3.95 10.88 -1.77
CA ASP A 113 2.55 11.16 -2.12
C ASP A 113 1.58 10.31 -1.28
N VAL A 114 1.97 9.08 -0.96
CA VAL A 114 1.17 8.14 -0.15
C VAL A 114 1.99 7.67 1.03
N ILE A 115 1.37 7.63 2.20
CA ILE A 115 1.99 7.24 3.47
C ILE A 115 1.14 6.15 4.10
N ILE A 116 1.73 4.99 4.36
CA ILE A 116 1.06 3.82 4.91
C ILE A 116 1.66 3.50 6.27
N TYR A 117 0.82 3.58 7.31
CA TYR A 117 1.16 3.21 8.68
C TYR A 117 0.39 1.96 9.10
N ASN A 118 1.09 0.84 9.22
CA ASN A 118 0.64 -0.40 9.80
C ASN A 118 0.87 -0.41 11.32
N ILE A 119 -0.22 -0.43 12.07
CA ILE A 119 -0.26 -0.53 13.54
C ILE A 119 -0.78 -1.90 14.02
N THR A 120 -1.02 -2.84 13.09
CA THR A 120 -1.53 -4.19 13.42
C THR A 120 -0.55 -4.99 14.29
N GLU A 121 0.74 -4.94 13.96
CA GLU A 121 1.77 -5.78 14.57
C GLU A 121 2.40 -5.12 15.81
N ASN A 122 2.41 -3.79 15.89
CA ASN A 122 2.99 -3.06 17.01
C ASN A 122 2.14 -1.82 17.38
N PRO A 123 1.47 -1.81 18.55
CA PRO A 123 0.63 -0.70 18.98
C PRO A 123 1.41 0.58 19.26
N GLN A 124 2.72 0.50 19.54
CA GLN A 124 3.57 1.70 19.70
C GLN A 124 3.66 2.51 18.40
N GLN A 125 3.40 1.89 17.25
CA GLN A 125 3.34 2.58 15.97
C GLN A 125 2.11 3.51 15.86
N ALA A 126 1.10 3.35 16.72
CA ALA A 126 -0.04 4.26 16.73
C ALA A 126 0.36 5.65 17.22
N GLU A 127 1.23 5.75 18.23
CA GLU A 127 1.72 7.04 18.73
C GLU A 127 2.57 7.75 17.66
N GLU A 128 3.44 7.01 16.97
CA GLU A 128 4.22 7.54 15.84
C GLU A 128 3.31 7.99 14.69
N ALA A 129 2.28 7.21 14.35
CA ALA A 129 1.33 7.58 13.31
C ALA A 129 0.54 8.84 13.67
N ILE A 130 0.12 8.99 14.93
CA ILE A 130 -0.55 10.22 15.42
C ILE A 130 0.39 11.42 15.26
N TRP A 131 1.64 11.28 15.72
CA TRP A 131 2.66 12.33 15.56
C TRP A 131 2.88 12.67 14.08
N ALA A 132 3.02 11.68 13.21
CA ALA A 132 3.25 11.87 11.78
C ALA A 132 2.10 12.64 11.12
N VAL A 133 0.85 12.29 11.45
CA VAL A 133 -0.34 13.00 10.95
C VAL A 133 -0.37 14.43 11.46
N SER A 134 -0.07 14.67 12.74
CA SER A 134 -0.01 16.02 13.29
C SER A 134 1.04 16.88 12.60
N ALA A 135 2.26 16.36 12.44
CA ALA A 135 3.36 17.06 11.77
C ALA A 135 3.07 17.33 10.28
N LEU A 136 2.49 16.36 9.58
CA LEU A 136 2.04 16.57 8.19
C LEU A 136 0.90 17.58 8.09
N ASN A 137 0.00 17.61 9.07
CA ASN A 137 -1.12 18.55 9.06
C ASN A 137 -0.62 20.01 9.17
N GLU A 138 0.42 20.25 9.97
CA GLU A 138 1.07 21.57 10.08
C GLU A 138 1.69 22.04 8.75
N GLU A 139 2.21 21.11 7.95
CA GLU A 139 2.84 21.38 6.65
C GLU A 139 1.85 21.35 5.46
N THR A 140 0.53 21.22 5.71
CA THR A 140 -0.48 21.05 4.65
C THR A 140 -0.53 22.23 3.68
N SER A 141 -0.21 23.43 4.14
CA SER A 141 -0.11 24.64 3.31
C SER A 141 0.97 24.54 2.22
N HIS A 142 1.98 23.70 2.41
CA HIS A 142 3.11 23.53 1.50
C HIS A 142 2.90 22.40 0.47
N PHE A 143 1.74 21.73 0.49
CA PHE A 143 1.48 20.60 -0.40
C PHE A 143 1.06 21.06 -1.80
N GLU A 144 1.95 20.92 -2.77
CA GLU A 144 1.66 21.14 -4.19
C GLU A 144 0.78 20.03 -4.80
N LYS A 145 0.74 18.86 -4.16
CA LYS A 145 0.04 17.66 -4.61
C LYS A 145 -0.79 17.06 -3.48
N ARG A 146 -1.87 16.34 -3.84
CA ARG A 146 -2.67 15.59 -2.87
C ARG A 146 -1.79 14.52 -2.22
N LYS A 147 -1.64 14.58 -0.89
CA LYS A 147 -1.09 13.51 -0.08
C LYS A 147 -2.20 12.61 0.46
N VAL A 148 -1.90 11.32 0.61
CA VAL A 148 -2.81 10.32 1.19
C VAL A 148 -2.12 9.65 2.37
N PHE A 149 -2.80 9.63 3.52
CA PHE A 149 -2.35 8.90 4.71
C PHE A 149 -3.29 7.72 4.98
N ILE A 150 -2.73 6.51 5.06
CA ILE A 150 -3.46 5.25 5.25
C ILE A 150 -2.98 4.62 6.55
N LEU A 151 -3.90 4.42 7.50
CA LEU A 151 -3.63 3.70 8.74
C LEU A 151 -4.22 2.29 8.64
N VAL A 152 -3.41 1.26 8.83
CA VAL A 152 -3.79 -0.15 8.80
C VAL A 152 -3.76 -0.68 10.23
N SER A 153 -4.91 -0.98 10.82
CA SER A 153 -5.03 -1.33 12.24
C SER A 153 -5.41 -2.78 12.53
N THR A 154 -6.26 -3.41 11.70
CA THR A 154 -6.57 -4.85 11.70
C THR A 154 -7.30 -5.22 10.40
N VAL A 155 -7.15 -6.46 9.95
CA VAL A 155 -7.98 -7.07 8.90
C VAL A 155 -8.83 -8.14 9.57
N MET A 156 -10.12 -7.87 9.75
CA MET A 156 -11.08 -8.89 10.18
C MET A 156 -11.30 -9.85 9.02
N THR A 157 -10.76 -11.06 9.09
CA THR A 157 -11.12 -12.12 8.15
C THR A 157 -12.55 -12.56 8.45
N TRP A 158 -13.52 -12.08 7.67
CA TRP A 158 -14.63 -12.96 7.26
C TRP A 158 -14.05 -13.89 6.19
N ALA A 159 -13.15 -14.78 6.60
CA ALA A 159 -12.67 -15.86 5.74
C ALA A 159 -13.87 -16.77 5.51
N ARG A 160 -14.54 -16.58 4.36
CA ARG A 160 -15.49 -17.47 3.70
C ARG A 160 -15.90 -18.67 4.58
N SER A 161 -16.66 -18.43 5.65
CA SER A 161 -17.28 -19.53 6.36
C SER A 161 -18.43 -19.96 5.46
N LYS A 162 -18.29 -21.13 4.83
CA LYS A 162 -19.47 -21.82 4.29
C LYS A 162 -20.49 -21.83 5.42
N PRO A 163 -21.73 -21.34 5.23
CA PRO A 163 -22.76 -21.53 6.24
C PRO A 163 -22.86 -23.04 6.48
N LEU A 164 -22.64 -23.47 7.72
CA LEU A 164 -22.63 -24.89 8.08
C LEU A 164 -24.04 -25.52 8.06
N ASP A 165 -25.09 -24.74 7.84
CA ASP A 165 -26.45 -25.25 7.69
C ASP A 165 -27.38 -24.17 7.11
N PRO A 166 -28.26 -24.47 6.12
CA PRO A 166 -29.27 -23.53 5.60
C PRO A 166 -30.30 -23.06 6.63
N HIS A 167 -30.36 -23.67 7.82
CA HIS A 167 -31.35 -23.34 8.86
C HIS A 167 -30.80 -22.60 10.08
N SER A 168 -29.49 -22.37 10.20
CA SER A 168 -28.94 -21.52 11.27
C SER A 168 -28.81 -20.06 10.81
N ALA A 169 -29.95 -19.38 10.68
CA ALA A 169 -30.01 -17.93 10.51
C ALA A 169 -29.65 -17.20 11.82
N ALA A 170 -28.50 -17.51 12.41
CA ALA A 170 -27.86 -16.69 13.43
C ALA A 170 -26.78 -15.84 12.75
N PHE A 171 -27.18 -15.08 11.74
CA PHE A 171 -26.39 -13.95 11.29
C PHE A 171 -26.44 -12.94 12.45
N MET A 172 -25.29 -12.74 13.11
CA MET A 172 -25.18 -11.68 14.12
C MET A 172 -25.68 -10.38 13.49
N ASP A 173 -26.69 -9.83 14.14
CA ASP A 173 -27.37 -8.63 13.71
C ASP A 173 -26.36 -7.48 13.52
N ARG A 174 -26.58 -6.68 12.48
CA ARG A 174 -25.73 -5.56 12.10
C ARG A 174 -25.70 -4.47 13.19
N GLU A 175 -26.60 -4.54 14.17
CA GLU A 175 -26.73 -3.58 15.27
C GLU A 175 -25.80 -3.83 16.48
N ALA A 176 -25.11 -4.97 16.56
CA ALA A 176 -24.22 -5.25 17.70
C ALA A 176 -22.85 -4.53 17.65
N TRP A 177 -22.52 -3.88 16.54
CA TRP A 177 -21.22 -3.23 16.36
C TRP A 177 -21.09 -1.85 17.04
N CYS A 178 -22.19 -1.13 17.27
CA CYS A 178 -22.14 0.20 17.93
C CYS A 178 -21.94 0.13 19.45
N ALA A 179 -21.92 -1.05 20.07
CA ALA A 179 -21.89 -1.20 21.53
C ALA A 179 -20.54 -1.64 22.11
N ALA A 180 -19.47 -1.73 21.30
CA ALA A 180 -18.15 -2.17 21.74
C ALA A 180 -17.01 -1.18 21.44
N CYS A 181 -17.34 0.12 21.37
CA CYS A 181 -16.38 1.22 21.50
C CYS A 181 -16.69 2.00 22.79
#